data_AF-A0A0R9P4R8-F1
#
_entry.id   AF-A0A0R9P4R8-F1
#
_cell.length_a   1.000
_cell.length_b   1.000
_cell.length_c   1.000
_cell.angle_alpha   90.00
_cell.angle_beta   90.00
_cell.angle_gamma   90.00
#
_symmetry.space_group_name_H-M   'P 1'
#
loop_
_entity.id
_entity.type
_entity.pdbx_description
1 polymer ?
#
loop_
_entity_poly.entity_id
_entity_poly.type
_entity_poly.pdbx_seq_one_letter_code
_entity_poly.pdbx_strand_id
1 'polypeptide(L)'
;MTEKFTAILLDTSIYDQYGLKLEKGLLGKLSQFSRTSTTFLIPDVIYNEVKNHLERKIKTSRGSLEKAFEEAGDHLFFDGSELNDAKKTLIESREVEGLGKSRLDRFVAVTDAEVLTTGDYVSVPELLERYFSSEAPFADTGKKKNEFPDAIALMAVQAWAEENGENVLAVARDDDWQRFCVDAENLHYEPDLSSALAHFNEETAPYELIDNLQKALDEGQAGKFLHDVAVHLESTFEGFAPEQEADSYLYWEADGCSGGFEDFEFSDNQFTVIDKDENWVVLEAFAEISLYAEGDFSLSVYDSCDKDHVYMGSITKRAEETYTSRILITISGDLSGSIDDLTVDDVEVIERPTSMDFGELELEYRPDEEDL
;
A
#
# COMPACT_ATOMS: atom_id res chain seq x y z
N MET A 1 -13.84 -31.33 3.37
CA MET A 1 -13.51 -30.48 4.53
C MET A 1 -12.44 -29.56 4.01
N THR A 2 -12.78 -28.31 3.75
CA THR A 2 -11.79 -27.26 3.48
C THR A 2 -10.88 -27.22 4.71
N GLU A 3 -9.56 -27.30 4.51
CA GLU A 3 -8.61 -27.19 5.62
C GLU A 3 -8.80 -25.83 6.28
N LYS A 4 -8.96 -25.82 7.60
CA LYS A 4 -9.10 -24.60 8.36
C LYS A 4 -7.71 -24.13 8.74
N PHE A 5 -7.32 -22.95 8.28
CA PHE A 5 -6.08 -22.31 8.72
C PHE A 5 -6.28 -21.72 10.12
N THR A 6 -5.29 -21.93 10.99
CA THR A 6 -5.27 -21.43 12.37
C THR A 6 -4.15 -20.43 12.58
N ALA A 7 -3.23 -20.32 11.64
CA ALA A 7 -2.13 -19.38 11.71
C ALA A 7 -1.84 -18.75 10.34
N ILE A 8 -1.15 -17.62 10.36
CA ILE A 8 -0.73 -16.88 9.18
C ILE A 8 0.72 -16.40 9.35
N LEU A 9 1.47 -16.44 8.24
CA LEU A 9 2.84 -15.97 8.11
C LEU A 9 2.90 -15.02 6.92
N LEU A 10 3.62 -13.90 7.05
CA LEU A 10 3.87 -12.98 5.93
C LEU A 10 5.37 -12.96 5.63
N ASP A 11 5.71 -13.13 4.35
CA ASP A 11 7.05 -12.83 3.83
C ASP A 11 7.36 -11.32 3.94
N THR A 12 8.64 -10.99 4.13
CA THR A 12 9.17 -9.61 4.16
C THR A 12 8.72 -8.82 2.92
N SER A 13 8.66 -9.46 1.74
CA SER A 13 8.26 -8.80 0.49
C SER A 13 6.82 -8.24 0.53
N ILE A 14 5.91 -8.89 1.29
CA ILE A 14 4.52 -8.43 1.46
C ILE A 14 4.49 -7.10 2.22
N TYR A 15 5.31 -6.95 3.26
CA TYR A 15 5.41 -5.70 4.01
C TYR A 15 5.92 -4.56 3.14
N ASP A 16 6.93 -4.83 2.30
CA ASP A 16 7.49 -3.85 1.38
C ASP A 16 6.49 -3.44 0.29
N GLN A 17 5.75 -4.40 -0.26
CA GLN A 17 4.70 -4.16 -1.26
C GLN A 17 3.67 -3.14 -0.76
N TYR A 18 3.18 -3.30 0.47
CA TYR A 18 2.23 -2.37 1.08
C TYR A 18 2.90 -1.13 1.71
N GLY A 19 4.16 -0.86 1.36
CA GLY A 19 4.89 0.35 1.70
C GLY A 19 5.24 0.49 3.18
N LEU A 20 5.29 -0.62 3.93
CA LEU A 20 5.57 -0.66 5.36
C LEU A 20 4.56 0.17 6.20
N LYS A 21 3.33 0.30 5.69
CA LYS A 21 2.22 1.00 6.34
C LYS A 21 1.56 0.08 7.38
N LEU A 22 2.30 -0.29 8.42
CA LEU A 22 1.87 -1.28 9.42
C LEU A 22 0.53 -0.95 10.10
N GLU A 23 0.17 0.33 10.19
CA GLU A 23 -1.04 0.80 10.87
C GLU A 23 -2.22 1.09 9.92
N LYS A 24 -2.07 0.83 8.61
CA LYS A 24 -3.07 1.17 7.57
C LYS A 24 -3.19 0.07 6.51
N GLY A 25 -4.21 0.16 5.66
CA GLY A 25 -4.44 -0.77 4.57
C GLY A 25 -4.55 -2.21 5.07
N LEU A 26 -4.20 -3.17 4.21
CA LEU A 26 -4.29 -4.60 4.52
C LEU A 26 -3.39 -5.04 5.69
N LEU A 27 -2.18 -4.46 5.81
CA LEU A 27 -1.29 -4.76 6.95
C LEU A 27 -1.94 -4.34 8.29
N GLY A 28 -2.61 -3.18 8.33
CA GLY A 28 -3.32 -2.73 9.53
C GLY A 28 -4.46 -3.67 9.95
N LYS A 29 -5.07 -4.38 9.00
CA LYS A 29 -6.16 -5.34 9.28
C LYS A 29 -5.67 -6.63 9.91
N LEU A 30 -4.36 -6.89 9.97
CA LEU A 30 -3.79 -8.00 10.76
C LEU A 30 -4.06 -7.85 12.26
N SER A 31 -4.41 -6.63 12.72
CA SER A 31 -4.85 -6.38 14.10
C SER A 31 -6.08 -7.17 14.51
N GLN A 32 -6.88 -7.66 13.55
CA GLN A 32 -8.03 -8.52 13.81
C GLN A 32 -7.67 -9.80 14.56
N PHE A 33 -6.45 -10.33 14.39
CA PHE A 33 -6.05 -11.59 15.00
C PHE A 33 -5.89 -11.50 16.52
N SER A 34 -5.72 -10.30 17.07
CA SER A 34 -5.82 -10.07 18.53
C SER A 34 -7.21 -10.36 19.12
N ARG A 35 -8.23 -10.46 18.27
CA ARG A 35 -9.64 -10.72 18.64
C ARG A 35 -10.11 -12.12 18.24
N THR A 36 -9.28 -12.90 17.56
CA THR A 36 -9.60 -14.26 17.10
C THR A 36 -8.68 -15.29 17.75
N SER A 37 -8.87 -16.57 17.42
CA SER A 37 -7.94 -17.64 17.81
C SER A 37 -6.86 -17.88 16.75
N THR A 38 -6.68 -16.94 15.80
CA THR A 38 -5.69 -17.08 14.73
C THR A 38 -4.33 -16.60 15.22
N THR A 39 -3.29 -17.41 15.06
CA THR A 39 -1.92 -17.04 15.42
C THR A 39 -1.24 -16.31 14.26
N PHE A 40 -0.84 -15.06 14.47
CA PHE A 40 0.01 -14.36 13.50
C PHE A 40 1.49 -14.58 13.84
N LEU A 41 2.18 -15.34 13.01
CA LEU A 41 3.59 -15.70 13.19
C LEU A 41 4.51 -14.68 12.53
N ILE A 42 5.51 -14.22 13.28
CA ILE A 42 6.59 -13.38 12.77
C ILE A 42 7.93 -14.00 13.18
N PRO A 43 8.56 -14.81 12.33
CA PRO A 43 9.92 -15.28 12.54
C PRO A 43 10.88 -14.12 12.85
N ASP A 44 11.80 -14.32 13.80
CA ASP A 44 12.79 -13.31 14.19
C ASP A 44 13.64 -12.78 13.02
N VAL A 45 13.90 -13.61 12.01
CA VAL A 45 14.52 -13.22 10.74
C VAL A 45 13.67 -12.16 10.02
N ILE A 46 12.39 -12.44 9.77
CA ILE A 46 11.45 -11.53 9.11
C ILE A 46 11.27 -10.25 9.94
N TYR A 47 11.11 -10.38 11.27
CA TYR A 47 11.06 -9.24 12.18
C TYR A 47 12.26 -8.30 12.00
N ASN A 48 13.48 -8.86 11.93
CA ASN A 48 14.69 -8.06 11.79
C ASN A 48 14.81 -7.41 10.40
N GLU A 49 14.36 -8.09 9.34
CA GLU A 49 14.32 -7.52 7.99
C GLU A 49 13.34 -6.35 7.88
N VAL A 50 12.10 -6.55 8.33
CA VAL A 50 11.05 -5.51 8.36
C VAL A 50 11.52 -4.32 9.20
N LYS A 51 12.15 -4.57 10.36
CA LYS A 51 12.76 -3.51 11.19
C LYS A 51 13.79 -2.69 10.40
N ASN A 52 14.72 -3.35 9.72
CA ASN A 52 15.76 -2.66 8.93
C ASN A 52 15.14 -1.85 7.76
N HIS A 53 14.09 -2.38 7.15
CA HIS A 53 13.38 -1.71 6.05
C HIS A 53 12.62 -0.48 6.54
N LEU A 54 11.96 -0.58 7.70
CA LEU A 54 11.33 0.56 8.38
C LEU A 54 12.33 1.65 8.72
N GLU A 55 13.47 1.30 9.33
CA GLU A 55 14.52 2.27 9.69
C GLU A 55 15.05 3.00 8.46
N ARG A 56 15.27 2.28 7.35
CA ARG A 56 15.70 2.86 6.08
C ARG A 56 14.63 3.79 5.49
N LYS A 57 13.37 3.36 5.45
CA LYS A 57 12.26 4.16 4.92
C LYS A 57 12.04 5.44 5.72
N ILE A 58 12.08 5.34 7.06
CA ILE A 58 11.98 6.50 7.96
C ILE A 58 13.11 7.51 7.66
N LYS A 59 14.35 7.03 7.51
CA LYS A 59 15.48 7.90 7.20
C LYS A 59 15.31 8.60 5.85
N THR A 60 14.89 7.89 4.82
CA THR A 60 14.64 8.46 3.49
C THR A 60 13.50 9.48 3.51
N SER A 61 12.36 9.14 4.10
CA SER A 61 11.19 10.03 4.19
C SER A 61 11.50 11.30 4.99
N ARG A 62 12.25 11.19 6.09
CA ARG A 62 12.71 12.36 6.84
C ARG A 62 13.65 13.23 6.00
N GLY A 63 14.59 12.64 5.27
CA GLY A 63 15.49 13.40 4.40
C GLY A 63 14.74 14.16 3.30
N SER A 64 13.71 13.56 2.70
CA SER A 64 12.84 14.25 1.75
C SER A 64 12.07 15.40 2.41
N LEU A 65 11.54 15.21 3.62
CA LEU A 65 10.86 16.26 4.36
C LEU A 65 11.81 17.42 4.71
N GLU A 66 13.03 17.13 5.17
CA GLU A 66 14.07 18.14 5.46
C GLU A 66 14.36 19.02 4.24
N LYS A 67 14.50 18.42 3.04
CA LYS A 67 14.69 19.15 1.78
C LYS A 67 13.48 20.02 1.42
N ALA A 68 12.27 19.49 1.54
CA ALA A 68 11.05 20.25 1.26
C ALA A 68 10.93 21.49 2.17
N PHE A 69 11.35 21.39 3.44
CA PHE A 69 11.41 22.54 4.34
C PHE A 69 12.45 23.59 3.93
N GLU A 70 13.60 23.17 3.39
CA GLU A 70 14.63 24.08 2.89
C GLU A 70 14.13 24.83 1.65
N GLU A 71 13.57 24.11 0.67
CA GLU A 71 12.97 24.69 -0.53
C GLU A 71 11.81 25.65 -0.20
N ALA A 72 10.92 25.25 0.71
CA ALA A 72 9.82 26.10 1.18
C ALA A 72 10.33 27.39 1.86
N GLY A 73 11.41 27.30 2.63
CA GLY A 73 12.01 28.46 3.30
C GLY A 73 12.61 29.47 2.32
N ASP A 74 13.17 28.99 1.22
CA ASP A 74 13.78 29.82 0.18
C ASP A 74 12.74 30.48 -0.74
N HIS A 75 11.58 29.85 -0.93
CA HIS A 75 10.66 30.23 -2.01
C HIS A 75 9.24 30.66 -1.59
N LEU A 76 8.73 30.26 -0.42
CA LEU A 76 7.31 30.48 -0.07
C LEU A 76 7.04 31.64 0.90
N PHE A 77 8.02 32.51 1.18
CA PHE A 77 7.89 33.70 2.05
C PHE A 77 7.08 33.45 3.34
N PHE A 78 7.35 32.34 4.03
CA PHE A 78 6.83 32.15 5.38
C PHE A 78 7.51 33.14 6.33
N ASP A 79 6.75 33.75 7.25
CA ASP A 79 7.37 34.37 8.43
C ASP A 79 8.21 33.29 9.09
N GLY A 80 9.53 33.45 9.07
CA GLY A 80 10.47 32.36 9.38
C GLY A 80 10.26 31.70 10.75
N SER A 81 9.43 32.26 11.64
CA SER A 81 8.97 31.59 12.85
C SER A 81 8.06 30.40 12.59
N GLU A 82 7.08 30.48 11.69
CA GLU A 82 6.08 29.40 11.50
C GLU A 82 6.71 28.16 10.88
N LEU A 83 7.52 28.34 9.84
CA LEU A 83 8.23 27.25 9.17
C LEU A 83 9.29 26.62 10.09
N ASN A 84 10.00 27.44 10.89
CA ASN A 84 10.97 26.91 11.86
C ASN A 84 10.28 26.17 13.02
N ASP A 85 9.14 26.66 13.51
CA ASP A 85 8.36 25.97 14.54
C ASP A 85 7.82 24.64 14.02
N ALA A 86 7.36 24.59 12.77
CA ALA A 86 6.96 23.35 12.09
C ALA A 86 8.14 22.39 11.91
N LYS A 87 9.30 22.86 11.43
CA LYS A 87 10.53 22.05 11.28
C LYS A 87 10.98 21.47 12.63
N LYS A 88 10.98 22.31 13.67
CA LYS A 88 11.32 21.88 15.04
C LYS A 88 10.35 20.82 15.55
N THR A 89 9.06 20.99 15.31
CA THR A 89 8.02 20.06 15.76
C THR A 89 8.05 18.74 15.01
N LEU A 90 8.20 18.75 13.69
CA LEU A 90 8.08 17.57 12.85
C LEU A 90 9.40 16.79 12.70
N ILE A 91 10.55 17.45 12.81
CA ILE A 91 11.86 16.85 12.52
C ILE A 91 12.75 16.81 13.76
N GLU A 92 12.93 17.94 14.44
CA GLU A 92 13.93 18.04 15.51
C GLU A 92 13.46 17.45 16.85
N SER A 93 12.15 17.44 17.10
CA SER A 93 11.57 16.92 18.35
C SER A 93 11.49 15.39 18.43
N ARG A 94 11.76 14.68 17.32
CA ARG A 94 11.57 13.23 17.22
C ARG A 94 12.93 12.53 17.12
N GLU A 95 13.27 11.74 18.14
CA GLU A 95 14.35 10.77 18.02
C GLU A 95 13.98 9.75 16.94
N VAL A 96 14.82 9.66 15.91
CA VAL A 96 14.61 8.74 14.79
C VAL A 96 15.23 7.38 15.07
N GLU A 97 16.27 7.35 15.90
CA GLU A 97 16.95 6.12 16.27
C GLU A 97 15.99 5.23 17.10
N GLY A 98 15.75 4.01 16.62
CA GLY A 98 14.79 3.10 17.26
C GLY A 98 13.32 3.37 16.97
N LEU A 99 12.96 4.38 16.16
CA LEU A 99 11.55 4.61 15.78
C LEU A 99 10.98 3.45 14.94
N GLY A 100 11.78 2.91 14.02
CA GLY A 100 11.39 1.73 13.22
C GLY A 100 11.10 0.53 14.11
N LYS A 101 12.01 0.23 15.04
CA LYS A 101 11.79 -0.80 16.07
C LYS A 101 10.52 -0.53 16.90
N SER A 102 10.33 0.70 17.38
CA SER A 102 9.18 1.05 18.23
C SER A 102 7.85 0.90 17.49
N ARG A 103 7.81 1.20 16.19
CA ARG A 103 6.63 0.95 15.35
C ARG A 103 6.37 -0.53 15.16
N LEU A 104 7.42 -1.32 14.87
CA LEU A 104 7.28 -2.76 14.72
C LEU A 104 6.86 -3.44 16.04
N ASP A 105 7.45 -3.05 17.18
CA ASP A 105 7.08 -3.55 18.51
C ASP A 105 5.60 -3.23 18.83
N ARG A 106 5.12 -2.03 18.46
CA ARG A 106 3.71 -1.68 18.59
C ARG A 106 2.82 -2.52 17.69
N PHE A 107 3.24 -2.75 16.45
CA PHE A 107 2.51 -3.57 15.51
C PHE A 107 2.35 -5.00 16.05
N VAL A 108 3.45 -5.63 16.48
CA VAL A 108 3.43 -6.94 17.16
C VAL A 108 2.45 -6.96 18.32
N ALA A 109 2.47 -5.92 19.17
CA ALA A 109 1.58 -5.84 20.32
C ALA A 109 0.09 -5.65 19.96
N VAL A 110 -0.23 -4.88 18.91
CA VAL A 110 -1.61 -4.62 18.48
C VAL A 110 -2.20 -5.81 17.72
N THR A 111 -1.38 -6.58 17.02
CA THR A 111 -1.80 -7.79 16.32
C THR A 111 -1.75 -9.04 17.20
N ASP A 112 -1.24 -8.94 18.42
CA ASP A 112 -0.91 -10.07 19.29
C ASP A 112 -0.06 -11.14 18.56
N ALA A 113 0.92 -10.68 17.77
CA ALA A 113 1.73 -11.57 16.95
C ALA A 113 2.74 -12.36 17.81
N GLU A 114 2.93 -13.63 17.47
CA GLU A 114 3.95 -14.48 18.07
C GLU A 114 5.27 -14.32 17.30
N VAL A 115 6.27 -13.72 17.96
CA VAL A 115 7.61 -13.61 17.40
C VAL A 115 8.36 -14.92 17.61
N LEU A 116 8.49 -15.71 16.55
CA LEU A 116 9.10 -17.04 16.59
C LEU A 116 10.62 -16.93 16.63
N THR A 117 11.25 -17.50 17.66
CA THR A 117 12.72 -17.61 17.73
C THR A 117 13.17 -18.76 16.85
N THR A 118 13.58 -18.48 15.61
CA THR A 118 13.83 -19.51 14.60
C THR A 118 14.91 -20.53 15.01
N GLY A 119 15.88 -20.11 15.83
CA GLY A 119 16.92 -20.98 16.37
C GLY A 119 16.44 -22.11 17.27
N ASP A 120 15.21 -22.03 17.79
CA ASP A 120 14.61 -23.10 18.60
C ASP A 120 14.06 -24.24 17.72
N TYR A 121 13.82 -23.97 16.44
CA TYR A 121 13.17 -24.88 15.48
C TYR A 121 14.13 -25.38 14.38
N VAL A 122 15.11 -24.57 14.00
CA VAL A 122 15.97 -24.85 12.82
C VAL A 122 17.32 -25.45 13.23
N SER A 123 17.58 -26.64 12.71
CA SER A 123 18.86 -27.33 12.83
C SER A 123 19.85 -26.87 11.75
N VAL A 124 21.02 -26.33 12.15
CA VAL A 124 22.08 -25.91 11.19
C VAL A 124 22.52 -27.04 10.25
N PRO A 125 22.73 -28.30 10.72
CA PRO A 125 22.99 -29.42 9.83
C PRO A 125 21.92 -29.64 8.74
N GLU A 126 20.64 -29.56 9.10
CA GLU A 126 19.53 -29.75 8.14
C GLU A 126 19.46 -28.61 7.14
N LEU A 127 19.62 -27.37 7.62
CA LEU A 127 19.67 -26.18 6.77
C LEU A 127 20.79 -26.28 5.72
N LEU A 128 21.97 -26.75 6.12
CA LEU A 128 23.09 -26.95 5.21
C LEU A 128 22.85 -28.09 4.22
N GLU A 129 22.20 -29.18 4.64
CA GLU A 129 21.83 -30.29 3.75
C GLU A 129 20.89 -29.81 2.64
N ARG A 130 19.83 -29.08 2.98
CA ARG A 130 18.90 -28.49 2.00
C ARG A 130 19.60 -27.52 1.04
N TYR A 131 20.51 -26.69 1.56
CA TYR A 131 21.33 -25.78 0.76
C TYR A 131 22.23 -26.52 -0.26
N PHE A 132 22.92 -27.58 0.15
CA PHE A 132 23.80 -28.34 -0.74
C PHE A 132 23.03 -29.23 -1.73
N SER A 133 21.79 -29.61 -1.40
CA SER A 133 20.89 -30.37 -2.27
C SER A 133 20.04 -29.49 -3.19
N SER A 134 20.15 -28.16 -3.08
CA SER A 134 19.34 -27.19 -3.85
C SER A 134 17.83 -27.43 -3.72
N GLU A 135 17.42 -27.83 -2.52
CA GLU A 135 16.01 -27.98 -2.15
C GLU A 135 15.40 -26.61 -1.84
N ALA A 136 14.11 -26.43 -2.17
CA ALA A 136 13.42 -25.16 -1.92
C ALA A 136 13.55 -24.76 -0.43
N PRO A 137 13.79 -23.47 -0.12
CA PRO A 137 13.79 -22.31 -1.03
C PRO A 137 15.15 -22.00 -1.71
N PHE A 138 16.15 -22.89 -1.65
CA PHE A 138 17.42 -22.69 -2.35
C PHE A 138 17.33 -23.04 -3.84
N ALA A 139 18.22 -22.44 -4.64
CA ALA A 139 18.43 -22.76 -6.05
C ALA A 139 19.90 -23.04 -6.39
N ASP A 140 20.13 -23.86 -7.43
CA ASP A 140 21.46 -24.27 -7.90
C ASP A 140 22.37 -23.09 -8.32
N THR A 141 21.78 -21.99 -8.80
CA THR A 141 22.52 -20.82 -9.30
C THR A 141 21.77 -19.52 -9.06
N GLY A 142 22.49 -18.39 -9.09
CA GLY A 142 21.90 -17.05 -9.01
C GLY A 142 21.82 -16.47 -7.60
N LYS A 143 21.07 -15.38 -7.44
CA LYS A 143 20.83 -14.74 -6.13
C LYS A 143 20.10 -15.68 -5.15
N LYS A 144 19.19 -16.50 -5.71
CA LYS A 144 18.40 -17.53 -5.03
C LYS A 144 19.21 -18.69 -4.41
N LYS A 145 20.54 -18.70 -4.61
CA LYS A 145 21.45 -19.59 -3.88
C LYS A 145 21.64 -19.16 -2.42
N ASN A 146 21.39 -17.90 -2.09
CA ASN A 146 21.69 -17.33 -0.78
C ASN A 146 20.44 -17.03 0.07
N GLU A 147 19.29 -17.66 -0.22
CA GLU A 147 18.01 -17.45 0.48
C GLU A 147 17.96 -18.15 1.85
N PHE A 148 19.02 -17.97 2.64
CA PHE A 148 19.05 -18.46 4.03
C PHE A 148 17.95 -17.84 4.90
N PRO A 149 17.62 -16.53 4.79
CA PRO A 149 16.52 -15.95 5.57
C PRO A 149 15.20 -16.69 5.37
N ASP A 150 14.79 -16.86 4.12
CA ASP A 150 13.54 -17.56 3.74
C ASP A 150 13.57 -19.03 4.17
N ALA A 151 14.70 -19.72 3.97
CA ALA A 151 14.86 -21.11 4.41
C ALA A 151 14.68 -21.24 5.92
N ILE A 152 15.32 -20.35 6.69
CA ILE A 152 15.22 -20.36 8.15
C ILE A 152 13.79 -20.06 8.59
N ALA A 153 13.12 -19.08 7.98
CA ALA A 153 11.74 -18.73 8.30
C ALA A 153 10.77 -19.88 8.00
N LEU A 154 10.81 -20.43 6.78
CA LEU A 154 9.92 -21.50 6.34
C LEU A 154 10.14 -22.81 7.12
N MET A 155 11.40 -23.21 7.34
CA MET A 155 11.72 -24.39 8.16
C MET A 155 11.26 -24.22 9.61
N ALA A 156 11.47 -23.05 10.21
CA ALA A 156 11.03 -22.79 11.58
C ALA A 156 9.52 -22.86 11.72
N VAL A 157 8.79 -22.24 10.79
CA VAL A 157 7.33 -22.21 10.83
C VAL A 157 6.74 -23.58 10.51
N GLN A 158 7.34 -24.35 9.59
CA GLN A 158 6.94 -25.73 9.35
C GLN A 158 7.07 -26.57 10.63
N ALA A 159 8.21 -26.50 11.32
CA ALA A 159 8.41 -27.25 12.56
C ALA A 159 7.43 -26.79 13.66
N TRP A 160 7.17 -25.48 13.79
CA TRP A 160 6.15 -24.96 14.70
C TRP A 160 4.75 -25.51 14.38
N ALA A 161 4.38 -25.56 13.11
CA ALA A 161 3.09 -26.06 12.65
C ALA A 161 2.92 -27.55 12.97
N GLU A 162 3.96 -28.35 12.74
CA GLU A 162 4.01 -29.78 13.06
C GLU A 162 3.92 -30.05 14.58
N GLU A 163 4.62 -29.25 15.39
CA GLU A 163 4.59 -29.38 16.86
C GLU A 163 3.22 -29.04 17.47
N ASN A 164 2.51 -28.06 16.89
CA ASN A 164 1.21 -27.62 17.38
C ASN A 164 0.02 -28.31 16.69
N GLY A 165 0.24 -29.02 15.58
CA GLY A 165 -0.82 -29.62 14.78
C GLY A 165 -1.72 -28.58 14.11
N GLU A 166 -1.12 -27.47 13.69
CA GLU A 166 -1.80 -26.30 13.12
C GLU A 166 -1.52 -26.15 11.62
N ASN A 167 -2.43 -25.51 10.89
CA ASN A 167 -2.23 -25.21 9.47
C ASN A 167 -1.97 -23.71 9.29
N VAL A 168 -0.88 -23.38 8.61
CA VAL A 168 -0.40 -22.02 8.42
C VAL A 168 -0.63 -21.59 6.99
N LEU A 169 -1.23 -20.41 6.82
CA LEU A 169 -1.29 -19.71 5.54
C LEU A 169 -0.06 -18.81 5.38
N ALA A 170 0.86 -19.18 4.49
CA ALA A 170 2.08 -18.46 4.17
C ALA A 170 1.83 -17.50 2.99
N VAL A 171 1.78 -16.20 3.31
CA VAL A 171 1.53 -15.13 2.35
C VAL A 171 2.86 -14.61 1.80
N ALA A 172 3.11 -14.86 0.52
CA ALA A 172 4.33 -14.47 -0.17
C ALA A 172 4.08 -14.38 -1.67
N ARG A 173 4.90 -13.63 -2.41
CA ARG A 173 4.86 -13.61 -3.89
C ARG A 173 6.04 -14.32 -4.54
N ASP A 174 6.93 -14.90 -3.75
CA ASP A 174 8.09 -15.62 -4.27
C ASP A 174 7.72 -17.06 -4.64
N ASP A 175 8.04 -17.44 -5.87
CA ASP A 175 7.90 -18.81 -6.38
C ASP A 175 8.62 -19.84 -5.50
N ASP A 176 9.68 -19.47 -4.77
CA ASP A 176 10.39 -20.38 -3.87
C ASP A 176 9.58 -20.72 -2.61
N TRP A 177 8.79 -19.77 -2.09
CA TRP A 177 7.82 -20.04 -1.02
C TRP A 177 6.72 -20.96 -1.53
N GLN A 178 6.21 -20.70 -2.75
CA GLN A 178 5.23 -21.57 -3.38
C GLN A 178 5.77 -23.01 -3.51
N ARG A 179 6.99 -23.17 -4.02
CA ARG A 179 7.65 -24.48 -4.18
C ARG A 179 7.85 -25.19 -2.85
N PHE A 180 8.24 -24.47 -1.80
CA PHE A 180 8.38 -25.04 -0.46
C PHE A 180 7.04 -25.58 0.07
N CYS A 181 5.97 -24.81 -0.07
CA CYS A 181 4.65 -25.17 0.44
C CYS A 181 4.01 -26.36 -0.30
N VAL A 182 4.45 -26.69 -1.53
CA VAL A 182 3.94 -27.87 -2.26
C VAL A 182 4.25 -29.18 -1.52
N ASP A 183 5.41 -29.26 -0.89
CA ASP A 183 5.89 -30.47 -0.20
C ASP A 183 5.60 -30.43 1.33
N ALA A 184 5.07 -29.32 1.84
CA ALA A 184 4.75 -29.15 3.26
C ALA A 184 3.27 -29.47 3.54
N GLU A 185 3.00 -30.36 4.49
CA GLU A 185 1.62 -30.78 4.81
C GLU A 185 0.81 -29.68 5.51
N ASN A 186 1.47 -28.89 6.38
CA ASN A 186 0.82 -27.90 7.24
C ASN A 186 1.06 -26.44 6.80
N LEU A 187 1.67 -26.22 5.64
CA LEU A 187 2.04 -24.91 5.13
C LEU A 187 1.43 -24.67 3.76
N HIS A 188 0.60 -23.64 3.63
CA HIS A 188 -0.15 -23.37 2.41
C HIS A 188 0.19 -22.00 1.85
N TYR A 189 0.51 -21.94 0.56
CA TYR A 189 0.91 -20.71 -0.11
C TYR A 189 -0.30 -19.88 -0.56
N GLU A 190 -0.29 -18.58 -0.28
CA GLU A 190 -1.26 -17.59 -0.78
C GLU A 190 -0.54 -16.33 -1.30
N PRO A 191 -0.65 -15.98 -2.59
CA PRO A 191 0.03 -14.82 -3.16
C PRO A 191 -0.57 -13.46 -2.80
N ASP A 192 -1.81 -13.40 -2.31
CA ASP A 192 -2.52 -12.16 -2.02
C ASP A 192 -2.98 -12.07 -0.56
N LEU A 193 -2.52 -11.03 0.14
CA LEU A 193 -2.88 -10.79 1.53
C LEU A 193 -4.38 -10.56 1.73
N SER A 194 -5.07 -9.94 0.76
CA SER A 194 -6.52 -9.77 0.82
C SER A 194 -7.22 -11.12 0.82
N SER A 195 -6.87 -12.01 -0.11
CA SER A 195 -7.40 -13.38 -0.16
C SER A 195 -7.16 -14.13 1.15
N ALA A 196 -5.96 -13.99 1.74
CA ALA A 196 -5.64 -14.58 3.03
C ALA A 196 -6.55 -14.07 4.15
N LEU A 197 -6.71 -12.75 4.28
CA LEU A 197 -7.57 -12.13 5.29
C LEU A 197 -9.05 -12.50 5.09
N ALA A 198 -9.51 -12.57 3.83
CA ALA A 198 -10.86 -12.97 3.49
C ALA A 198 -11.16 -14.40 3.95
N HIS A 199 -10.20 -15.32 3.80
CA HIS A 199 -10.35 -16.69 4.23
C HIS A 199 -10.62 -16.80 5.75
N PHE A 200 -9.94 -16.00 6.57
CA PHE A 200 -10.17 -15.98 8.02
C PHE A 200 -11.53 -15.40 8.41
N ASN A 201 -12.19 -14.66 7.51
CA ASN A 201 -13.49 -14.04 7.76
C ASN A 201 -14.67 -14.81 7.13
N GLU A 202 -14.42 -15.74 6.21
CA GLU A 202 -15.43 -16.44 5.40
C GLU A 202 -16.56 -17.04 6.26
N GLU A 203 -16.23 -17.83 7.29
CA GLU A 203 -17.26 -18.51 8.12
C GLU A 203 -18.18 -17.54 8.87
N THR A 204 -17.76 -16.29 9.08
CA THR A 204 -18.47 -15.34 9.97
C THR A 204 -18.81 -14.02 9.28
N ALA A 205 -18.62 -13.94 7.96
CA ALA A 205 -18.91 -12.76 7.16
C ALA A 205 -20.41 -12.40 7.22
N PRO A 206 -20.76 -11.10 7.27
CA PRO A 206 -22.15 -10.65 7.24
C PRO A 206 -22.74 -10.78 5.82
N TYR A 207 -22.95 -12.00 5.33
CA TYR A 207 -23.38 -12.25 3.95
C TYR A 207 -24.71 -11.57 3.59
N GLU A 208 -25.66 -11.48 4.53
CA GLU A 208 -26.92 -10.77 4.29
C GLU A 208 -26.69 -9.27 3.99
N LEU A 209 -25.72 -8.64 4.66
CA LEU A 209 -25.34 -7.26 4.40
C LEU A 209 -24.78 -7.09 2.99
N ILE A 210 -23.86 -8.00 2.63
CA ILE A 210 -23.18 -7.98 1.33
C ILE A 210 -24.23 -8.17 0.23
N ASP A 211 -25.04 -9.23 0.30
CA ASP A 211 -26.08 -9.51 -0.70
C ASP A 211 -27.05 -8.33 -0.86
N ASN A 212 -27.47 -7.72 0.25
CA ASN A 212 -28.32 -6.54 0.21
C ASN A 212 -27.61 -5.36 -0.48
N LEU A 213 -26.35 -5.09 -0.13
CA LEU A 213 -25.55 -4.01 -0.72
C LEU A 213 -25.39 -4.21 -2.23
N GLN A 214 -25.02 -5.42 -2.66
CA GLN A 214 -24.89 -5.78 -4.08
C GLN A 214 -26.19 -5.53 -4.83
N LYS A 215 -27.31 -6.02 -4.27
CA LYS A 215 -28.63 -5.81 -4.86
C LYS A 215 -29.02 -4.35 -4.94
N ALA A 216 -28.75 -3.57 -3.89
CA ALA A 216 -29.05 -2.13 -3.89
C ALA A 216 -28.20 -1.37 -4.91
N LEU A 217 -26.96 -1.78 -5.15
CA LEU A 217 -26.11 -1.23 -6.21
C LEU A 217 -26.67 -1.60 -7.59
N ASP A 218 -27.01 -2.86 -7.84
CA ASP A 218 -27.58 -3.35 -9.10
C ASP A 218 -28.93 -2.67 -9.44
N GLU A 219 -29.75 -2.38 -8.43
CA GLU A 219 -31.04 -1.71 -8.57
C GLU A 219 -30.94 -0.17 -8.60
N GLY A 220 -29.74 0.40 -8.44
CA GLY A 220 -29.52 1.85 -8.40
C GLY A 220 -30.11 2.54 -7.15
N GLN A 221 -30.24 1.80 -6.05
CA GLN A 221 -30.81 2.24 -4.78
C GLN A 221 -29.75 2.55 -3.71
N ALA A 222 -28.47 2.22 -3.93
CA ALA A 222 -27.36 2.48 -3.00
C ALA A 222 -26.80 3.92 -3.07
N GLY A 223 -27.62 4.92 -3.42
CA GLY A 223 -27.15 6.28 -3.71
C GLY A 223 -26.46 6.98 -2.53
N LYS A 224 -26.93 6.75 -1.29
CA LYS A 224 -26.28 7.27 -0.08
C LYS A 224 -24.88 6.66 0.10
N PHE A 225 -24.77 5.34 -0.02
CA PHE A 225 -23.50 4.63 0.11
C PHE A 225 -22.46 5.11 -0.92
N LEU A 226 -22.86 5.22 -2.20
CA LEU A 226 -22.00 5.75 -3.26
C LEU A 226 -21.56 7.19 -2.98
N HIS A 227 -22.47 8.05 -2.51
CA HIS A 227 -22.14 9.41 -2.14
C HIS A 227 -21.13 9.46 -0.98
N ASP A 228 -21.35 8.68 0.08
CA ASP A 228 -20.45 8.66 1.23
C ASP A 228 -19.05 8.16 0.84
N VAL A 229 -18.96 7.14 -0.03
CA VAL A 229 -17.68 6.68 -0.60
C VAL A 229 -17.00 7.78 -1.42
N ALA A 230 -17.74 8.49 -2.28
CA ALA A 230 -17.21 9.59 -3.09
C ALA A 230 -16.60 10.70 -2.22
N VAL A 231 -17.27 11.07 -1.11
CA VAL A 231 -16.79 12.10 -0.18
C VAL A 231 -15.45 11.71 0.45
N HIS A 232 -15.27 10.43 0.82
CA HIS A 232 -13.99 9.96 1.36
C HIS A 232 -12.89 9.88 0.30
N LEU A 233 -13.23 9.52 -0.95
CA LEU A 233 -12.29 9.56 -2.06
C LEU A 233 -11.87 11.00 -2.39
N GLU A 234 -12.80 11.95 -2.42
CA GLU A 234 -12.51 13.38 -2.61
C GLU A 234 -11.52 13.89 -1.56
N SER A 235 -11.76 13.59 -0.29
CA SER A 235 -10.83 13.88 0.82
C SER A 235 -9.46 13.20 0.64
N THR A 236 -9.45 11.97 0.13
CA THR A 236 -8.22 11.20 -0.08
C THR A 236 -7.29 11.82 -1.14
N PHE A 237 -7.88 12.45 -2.15
CA PHE A 237 -7.17 13.13 -3.25
C PHE A 237 -7.16 14.67 -3.10
N GLU A 238 -7.51 15.20 -1.92
CA GLU A 238 -7.34 16.61 -1.63
C GLU A 238 -5.86 16.99 -1.72
N GLY A 239 -5.53 17.97 -2.56
CA GLY A 239 -4.15 18.39 -2.80
C GLY A 239 -3.33 17.38 -3.62
N PHE A 240 -3.98 16.55 -4.43
CA PHE A 240 -3.31 15.65 -5.36
C PHE A 240 -2.42 16.45 -6.34
N ALA A 241 -1.14 16.09 -6.40
CA ALA A 241 -0.14 16.73 -7.25
C ALA A 241 0.80 15.64 -7.80
N PRO A 242 0.44 14.98 -8.92
CA PRO A 242 1.26 13.94 -9.52
C PRO A 242 2.54 14.50 -10.12
N GLU A 243 3.55 13.63 -10.29
CA GLU A 243 4.68 13.92 -11.16
C GLU A 243 4.17 14.14 -12.60
N GLN A 244 4.61 15.23 -13.22
CA GLN A 244 4.14 15.61 -14.55
C GLN A 244 5.00 14.95 -15.61
N GLU A 245 4.38 14.16 -16.49
CA GLU A 245 5.00 13.59 -17.68
C GLU A 245 4.39 14.24 -18.92
N ALA A 246 5.21 14.60 -19.92
CA ALA A 246 4.72 15.23 -21.14
C ALA A 246 5.72 15.08 -22.29
N ASP A 247 5.21 15.14 -23.51
CA ASP A 247 6.01 15.18 -24.74
C ASP A 247 6.06 16.61 -25.28
N SER A 248 7.20 17.06 -25.82
CA SER A 248 7.26 18.33 -26.55
C SER A 248 8.42 18.34 -27.53
N TYR A 249 8.27 19.12 -28.61
CA TYR A 249 9.37 19.45 -29.52
C TYR A 249 10.34 20.47 -28.89
N LEU A 250 9.93 21.15 -27.81
CA LEU A 250 10.76 22.04 -27.00
C LEU A 250 11.27 21.32 -25.76
N TYR A 251 12.33 21.84 -25.17
CA TYR A 251 12.69 21.44 -23.80
C TYR A 251 11.63 21.99 -22.85
N TRP A 252 11.21 21.19 -21.87
CA TRP A 252 10.22 21.61 -20.90
C TRP A 252 10.65 21.31 -19.47
N GLU A 253 10.18 22.14 -18.54
CA GLU A 253 10.27 21.92 -17.10
C GLU A 253 8.88 22.04 -16.49
N ALA A 254 8.61 21.22 -15.48
CA ALA A 254 7.37 21.26 -14.71
C ALA A 254 7.46 22.35 -13.64
N ASP A 255 6.55 23.32 -13.68
CA ASP A 255 6.55 24.49 -12.79
C ASP A 255 5.58 24.33 -11.61
N GLY A 256 4.56 23.48 -11.74
CA GLY A 256 3.59 23.22 -10.68
C GLY A 256 2.45 22.33 -11.14
N CYS A 257 1.76 21.69 -10.20
CA CYS A 257 0.59 20.87 -10.50
C CYS A 257 -0.42 20.92 -9.36
N SER A 258 -1.70 20.96 -9.71
CA SER A 258 -2.80 20.75 -8.78
C SER A 258 -3.88 19.90 -9.44
N GLY A 259 -4.40 18.93 -8.71
CA GLY A 259 -5.42 18.02 -9.18
C GLY A 259 -6.33 17.57 -8.06
N GLY A 260 -7.20 16.62 -8.39
CA GLY A 260 -8.14 16.07 -7.45
C GLY A 260 -8.94 14.91 -8.03
N PHE A 261 -9.88 14.48 -7.20
CA PHE A 261 -10.88 13.48 -7.54
C PHE A 261 -11.94 14.08 -8.49
N GLU A 262 -12.32 13.34 -9.53
CA GLU A 262 -13.43 13.70 -10.42
C GLU A 262 -14.64 12.79 -10.16
N ASP A 263 -14.47 11.47 -10.25
CA ASP A 263 -15.54 10.49 -10.03
C ASP A 263 -14.99 9.08 -9.76
N PHE A 264 -15.85 8.14 -9.38
CA PHE A 264 -15.50 6.72 -9.31
C PHE A 264 -16.67 5.82 -9.72
N GLU A 265 -16.32 4.62 -10.20
CA GLU A 265 -17.27 3.52 -10.40
C GLU A 265 -16.67 2.24 -9.83
N PHE A 266 -17.50 1.37 -9.24
CA PHE A 266 -17.05 0.03 -8.90
C PHE A 266 -16.86 -0.81 -10.16
N SER A 267 -15.73 -1.49 -10.29
CA SER A 267 -15.44 -2.36 -11.44
C SER A 267 -16.44 -3.52 -11.52
N ASP A 268 -16.86 -4.01 -10.36
CA ASP A 268 -18.03 -4.87 -10.19
C ASP A 268 -18.65 -4.61 -8.81
N ASN A 269 -19.87 -5.08 -8.60
CA ASN A 269 -20.53 -4.99 -7.29
C ASN A 269 -20.11 -6.15 -6.37
N GLN A 270 -18.88 -6.66 -6.45
CA GLN A 270 -18.39 -7.70 -5.54
C GLN A 270 -17.60 -7.10 -4.37
N PHE A 271 -17.86 -7.61 -3.17
CA PHE A 271 -17.23 -7.15 -1.95
C PHE A 271 -16.64 -8.33 -1.18
N THR A 272 -15.40 -8.17 -0.75
CA THR A 272 -14.69 -9.18 0.06
C THR A 272 -14.55 -8.67 1.48
N VAL A 273 -14.90 -9.47 2.48
CA VAL A 273 -14.75 -9.08 3.89
C VAL A 273 -13.31 -9.28 4.34
N ILE A 274 -12.64 -8.20 4.70
CA ILE A 274 -11.22 -8.22 5.11
C ILE A 274 -11.06 -8.21 6.62
N ASP A 275 -11.97 -7.53 7.31
CA ASP A 275 -11.97 -7.40 8.77
C ASP A 275 -13.39 -7.05 9.23
N LYS A 276 -13.73 -7.37 10.48
CA LYS A 276 -15.02 -7.02 11.07
C LYS A 276 -14.98 -7.09 12.59
N ASP A 277 -15.98 -6.49 13.22
CA ASP A 277 -16.35 -6.67 14.62
C ASP A 277 -17.89 -6.69 14.74
N GLU A 278 -18.43 -6.58 15.96
CA GLU A 278 -19.87 -6.60 16.24
C GLU A 278 -20.65 -5.54 15.46
N ASN A 279 -20.10 -4.32 15.29
CA ASN A 279 -20.82 -3.17 14.76
C ASN A 279 -20.16 -2.52 13.52
N TRP A 280 -19.12 -3.14 12.96
CA TRP A 280 -18.45 -2.63 11.77
C TRP A 280 -17.84 -3.74 10.92
N VAL A 281 -17.67 -3.46 9.64
CA VAL A 281 -17.05 -4.34 8.66
C VAL A 281 -16.15 -3.54 7.73
N VAL A 282 -15.03 -4.12 7.32
CA VAL A 282 -14.17 -3.59 6.27
C VAL A 282 -14.36 -4.46 5.02
N LEU A 283 -14.86 -3.83 3.97
CA LEU A 283 -15.06 -4.45 2.67
C LEU A 283 -13.95 -4.01 1.72
N GLU A 284 -13.35 -4.97 1.01
CA GLU A 284 -12.55 -4.68 -0.18
C GLU A 284 -13.46 -4.68 -1.41
N ALA A 285 -13.24 -3.71 -2.30
CA ALA A 285 -13.81 -3.64 -3.64
C ALA A 285 -12.78 -3.12 -4.64
N PHE A 286 -12.99 -3.42 -5.91
CA PHE A 286 -12.26 -2.80 -7.02
C PHE A 286 -13.04 -1.61 -7.56
N ALA A 287 -12.37 -0.46 -7.67
CA ALA A 287 -12.95 0.76 -8.21
C ALA A 287 -12.10 1.32 -9.34
N GLU A 288 -12.75 1.78 -10.40
CA GLU A 288 -12.19 2.68 -11.40
C GLU A 288 -12.33 4.10 -10.86
N ILE A 289 -11.20 4.73 -10.54
CA ILE A 289 -11.14 6.07 -9.96
C ILE A 289 -10.65 7.03 -11.04
N SER A 290 -11.43 8.07 -11.29
CA SER A 290 -11.11 9.14 -12.23
C SER A 290 -10.54 10.34 -11.49
N LEU A 291 -9.34 10.74 -11.88
CA LEU A 291 -8.63 11.91 -11.35
C LEU A 291 -8.41 12.92 -12.47
N TYR A 292 -8.28 14.19 -12.09
CA TYR A 292 -7.80 15.24 -12.99
C TYR A 292 -6.58 15.93 -12.38
N ALA A 293 -5.76 16.50 -13.24
CA ALA A 293 -4.68 17.40 -12.83
C ALA A 293 -4.52 18.54 -13.84
N GLU A 294 -4.25 19.73 -13.34
CA GLU A 294 -3.81 20.89 -14.11
C GLU A 294 -2.32 21.09 -13.83
N GLY A 295 -1.51 20.97 -14.88
CA GLY A 295 -0.06 21.08 -14.85
C GLY A 295 0.41 22.34 -15.55
N ASP A 296 1.35 23.04 -14.93
CA ASP A 296 2.03 24.22 -15.46
C ASP A 296 3.42 23.83 -15.96
N PHE A 297 3.73 24.22 -17.20
CA PHE A 297 4.97 23.88 -17.86
C PHE A 297 5.64 25.12 -18.45
N SER A 298 6.95 25.23 -18.27
CA SER A 298 7.80 26.20 -18.97
C SER A 298 8.48 25.51 -20.15
N LEU A 299 8.46 26.14 -21.33
CA LEU A 299 9.09 25.64 -22.54
C LEU A 299 10.26 26.52 -22.96
N SER A 300 11.34 25.90 -23.43
CA SER A 300 12.56 26.59 -23.88
C SER A 300 13.24 25.89 -25.06
N VAL A 301 14.08 26.65 -25.78
CA VAL A 301 14.93 26.15 -26.87
C VAL A 301 16.39 26.27 -26.45
N TYR A 302 17.17 25.23 -26.67
CA TYR A 302 18.61 25.29 -26.45
C TYR A 302 19.30 26.17 -27.50
N ASP A 303 19.95 27.24 -27.07
CA ASP A 303 20.83 28.07 -27.89
C ASP A 303 22.26 27.53 -27.85
N SER A 304 22.70 26.97 -28.98
CA SER A 304 24.05 26.43 -29.13
C SER A 304 25.18 27.48 -29.12
N CYS A 305 24.86 28.77 -29.34
CA CYS A 305 25.83 29.85 -29.30
C CYS A 305 26.26 30.16 -27.87
N ASP A 306 25.27 30.36 -26.98
CA ASP A 306 25.49 30.72 -25.58
C ASP A 306 25.49 29.50 -24.64
N LYS A 307 25.13 28.32 -25.16
CA LYS A 307 24.99 27.05 -24.43
C LYS A 307 23.98 27.14 -23.29
N ASP A 308 22.88 27.84 -23.53
CA ASP A 308 21.84 28.10 -22.54
C ASP A 308 20.45 27.86 -23.14
N HIS A 309 19.43 27.71 -22.28
CA HIS A 309 18.05 27.54 -22.68
C HIS A 309 17.34 28.89 -22.73
N VAL A 310 16.78 29.23 -23.90
CA VAL A 310 16.00 30.46 -24.08
C VAL A 310 14.53 30.13 -23.86
N TYR A 311 13.94 30.76 -22.85
CA TYR A 311 12.50 30.63 -22.54
C TYR A 311 11.64 31.09 -23.73
N MET A 312 10.75 30.20 -24.17
CA MET A 312 9.84 30.42 -25.29
C MET A 312 8.41 30.76 -24.84
N GLY A 313 7.99 30.25 -23.68
CA GLY A 313 6.64 30.45 -23.17
C GLY A 313 6.29 29.43 -22.12
N SER A 314 5.10 29.57 -21.54
CA SER A 314 4.53 28.61 -20.59
C SER A 314 3.17 28.15 -21.09
N ILE A 315 2.78 26.95 -20.69
CA ILE A 315 1.47 26.37 -20.98
C ILE A 315 0.93 25.73 -19.71
N THR A 316 -0.37 25.93 -19.47
CA THR A 316 -1.13 25.15 -18.49
C THR A 316 -1.94 24.13 -19.26
N LYS A 317 -1.85 22.86 -18.87
CA LYS A 317 -2.57 21.77 -19.52
C LYS A 317 -3.31 20.92 -18.49
N ARG A 318 -4.57 20.58 -18.80
CA ARG A 318 -5.36 19.64 -18.01
C ARG A 318 -5.18 18.24 -18.57
N ALA A 319 -4.95 17.29 -17.67
CA ALA A 319 -4.95 15.86 -17.94
C ALA A 319 -5.99 15.17 -17.05
N GLU A 320 -6.52 14.07 -17.55
CA GLU A 320 -7.48 13.22 -16.84
C GLU A 320 -6.99 11.78 -16.97
N GLU A 321 -7.04 11.05 -15.87
CA GLU A 321 -6.63 9.65 -15.81
C GLU A 321 -7.66 8.86 -15.02
N THR A 322 -8.08 7.74 -15.60
CA THR A 322 -8.88 6.73 -14.90
C THR A 322 -8.02 5.51 -14.68
N TYR A 323 -7.94 5.04 -13.45
CA TYR A 323 -7.16 3.87 -13.09
C TYR A 323 -7.94 2.98 -12.13
N THR A 324 -7.66 1.68 -12.18
CA THR A 324 -8.30 0.70 -11.29
C THR A 324 -7.47 0.53 -10.02
N SER A 325 -8.11 0.61 -8.86
CA SER A 325 -7.48 0.30 -7.57
C SER A 325 -8.41 -0.51 -6.68
N ARG A 326 -7.79 -1.28 -5.78
CA ARG A 326 -8.47 -1.79 -4.59
C ARG A 326 -8.72 -0.65 -3.62
N ILE A 327 -9.91 -0.64 -3.04
CA ILE A 327 -10.28 0.24 -1.94
C ILE A 327 -10.80 -0.56 -0.76
N LEU A 328 -10.46 -0.15 0.46
CA LEU A 328 -11.01 -0.71 1.70
C LEU A 328 -12.03 0.26 2.27
N ILE A 329 -13.27 -0.19 2.37
CA ILE A 329 -14.42 0.60 2.83
C ILE A 329 -14.77 0.15 4.23
N THR A 330 -14.58 1.00 5.22
CA THR A 330 -15.00 0.74 6.60
C THR A 330 -16.44 1.22 6.78
N ILE A 331 -17.33 0.30 7.13
CA ILE A 331 -18.75 0.57 7.32
C ILE A 331 -19.13 0.23 8.76
N SER A 332 -19.84 1.11 9.44
CA SER A 332 -20.43 0.84 10.77
C SER A 332 -21.93 1.03 10.81
N GLY A 333 -22.56 0.39 11.78
CA GLY A 333 -24.01 0.44 12.02
C GLY A 333 -24.59 -0.91 12.39
N ASP A 334 -25.91 -1.05 12.22
CA ASP A 334 -26.57 -2.34 12.30
C ASP A 334 -26.31 -3.12 11.01
N LEU A 335 -25.34 -4.04 11.06
CA LEU A 335 -24.94 -4.88 9.94
C LEU A 335 -26.06 -5.85 9.48
N SER A 336 -27.16 -5.97 10.24
CA SER A 336 -28.37 -6.70 9.87
C SER A 336 -29.53 -5.80 9.43
N GLY A 337 -29.34 -4.48 9.49
CA GLY A 337 -30.33 -3.47 9.23
C GLY A 337 -30.40 -3.02 7.77
N SER A 338 -31.02 -1.85 7.54
CA SER A 338 -31.07 -1.23 6.22
C SER A 338 -29.71 -0.65 5.83
N ILE A 339 -29.34 -0.74 4.56
CA ILE A 339 -28.12 -0.10 4.03
C ILE A 339 -28.16 1.41 4.25
N ASP A 340 -29.34 2.01 4.21
CA ASP A 340 -29.52 3.45 4.44
C ASP A 340 -29.15 3.88 5.87
N ASP A 341 -29.16 2.96 6.83
CA ASP A 341 -28.81 3.21 8.23
C ASP A 341 -27.30 3.03 8.49
N LEU A 342 -26.55 2.47 7.53
CA LEU A 342 -25.11 2.31 7.61
C LEU A 342 -24.39 3.63 7.38
N THR A 343 -23.20 3.73 7.95
CA THR A 343 -22.29 4.86 7.76
C THR A 343 -20.98 4.36 7.19
N VAL A 344 -20.50 5.01 6.12
CA VAL A 344 -19.13 4.80 5.63
C VAL A 344 -18.21 5.68 6.47
N ASP A 345 -17.39 5.04 7.31
CA ASP A 345 -16.50 5.74 8.25
C ASP A 345 -15.17 6.14 7.63
N ASP A 346 -14.67 5.34 6.69
CA ASP A 346 -13.37 5.53 6.04
C ASP A 346 -13.30 4.79 4.70
N VAL A 347 -12.53 5.33 3.75
CA VAL A 347 -12.20 4.68 2.49
C VAL A 347 -10.70 4.79 2.24
N GLU A 348 -9.99 3.65 2.32
CA GLU A 348 -8.56 3.59 2.09
C GLU A 348 -8.25 3.12 0.66
N VAL A 349 -7.63 3.99 -0.15
CA VAL A 349 -7.14 3.62 -1.48
C VAL A 349 -5.77 2.95 -1.38
N ILE A 350 -5.66 1.70 -1.86
CA ILE A 350 -4.45 0.86 -1.75
C ILE A 350 -3.37 1.30 -2.75
N GLU A 351 -3.73 1.47 -4.02
CA GLU A 351 -2.82 1.83 -5.11
C GLU A 351 -3.17 3.24 -5.61
N ARG A 352 -2.17 4.10 -5.83
CA ARG A 352 -2.37 5.47 -6.28
C ARG A 352 -1.37 5.80 -7.39
N PRO A 353 -1.78 6.49 -8.47
CA PRO A 353 -0.87 6.96 -9.48
C PRO A 353 0.12 7.96 -8.86
N THR A 354 1.38 7.85 -9.26
CA THR A 354 2.46 8.76 -8.83
C THR A 354 2.78 9.81 -9.89
N SER A 355 2.49 9.52 -11.16
CA SER A 355 2.65 10.42 -12.29
C SER A 355 1.39 10.45 -13.14
N MET A 356 1.27 11.49 -13.97
CA MET A 356 0.18 11.64 -14.95
C MET A 356 0.76 12.17 -16.26
N ASP A 357 0.29 11.62 -17.38
CA ASP A 357 0.71 12.04 -18.73
C ASP A 357 -0.18 13.20 -19.23
N PHE A 358 0.44 14.35 -19.44
CA PHE A 358 -0.18 15.54 -19.98
C PHE A 358 -0.14 15.57 -21.51
N GLY A 359 0.42 14.56 -22.18
CA GLY A 359 0.53 14.44 -23.62
C GLY A 359 1.41 15.52 -24.25
N GLU A 360 1.14 15.88 -25.51
CA GLU A 360 2.00 16.81 -26.25
C GLU A 360 1.80 18.29 -25.86
N LEU A 361 2.86 18.97 -25.47
CA LEU A 361 2.88 20.41 -25.16
C LEU A 361 3.22 21.21 -26.41
N GLU A 362 2.24 21.96 -26.90
CA GLU A 362 2.40 22.88 -28.03
C GLU A 362 2.00 24.31 -27.64
N LEU A 363 2.90 25.27 -27.88
CA LEU A 363 2.56 26.69 -27.76
C LEU A 363 1.60 27.09 -28.89
N GLU A 364 0.39 27.53 -28.55
CA GLU A 364 -0.51 28.13 -29.53
C GLU A 364 0.08 29.44 -30.05
N TYR A 365 0.51 29.45 -31.33
CA TYR A 365 0.83 30.68 -32.03
C TYR A 365 -0.44 31.50 -32.22
N ARG A 366 -0.65 32.54 -31.42
CA ARG A 366 -1.61 33.60 -31.76
C ARG A 366 -1.01 34.41 -32.91
N PRO A 367 -1.63 34.42 -34.11
CA PRO A 367 -1.17 35.32 -35.16
C PRO A 367 -1.34 36.76 -34.68
N ASP A 368 -0.30 37.57 -34.85
CA ASP A 368 -0.32 38.99 -34.50
C ASP A 368 -1.43 39.70 -35.29
N GLU A 369 -2.21 40.58 -34.63
CA GLU A 369 -3.27 41.39 -35.27
C GLU A 369 -2.73 42.35 -36.36
N GLU A 370 -1.42 42.40 -36.60
CA GLU A 370 -0.80 43.18 -37.69
C GLU A 370 -0.84 42.49 -39.07
N ASP A 371 -1.29 41.23 -39.15
CA ASP A 371 -1.42 40.46 -40.41
C ASP A 371 -2.88 40.30 -40.92
N LEU A 372 -3.83 41.14 -40.46
CA LEU A 372 -5.24 41.18 -40.95
C LEU A 372 -5.59 42.42 -41.79
#